data_AF-A0A0S8GT70-F1
#
_entry.id   AF-A0A0S8GT70-F1
#
_cell.length_a   1.000
_cell.length_b   1.000
_cell.length_c   1.000
_cell.angle_alpha   90.00
_cell.angle_beta   90.00
_cell.angle_gamma   90.00
#
_symmetry.space_group_name_H-M   'P 1'
#
loop_
_entity.id
_entity.type
_entity.pdbx_description
1 polymer ?
#
loop_
_entity_poly.entity_id
_entity_poly.type
_entity_poly.pdbx_seq_one_letter_code
_entity_poly.pdbx_strand_id
1 'polypeptide(L)'
;MALRNIVKIDEEKCDGCGQCVTACAEGAIEIIDGKARLVSEIYCDGLGACLAHCPRQAITIEQRQAAPFDEQAALAHLAPKKSPAKGHHKPCPAPPAGRKLPSAPTGCPGAMMRTFEKNTKPLPDSTTEIPSQLRFYIEKLAKIIELNSLKSLTVVHMEVPCCFQMAHIARQALARSGLNLNFEDITIDLQGNVIKTQTLSA
;
A
#
# COMPACT_ATOMS: atom_id res chain seq x y z
N MET A 1 -11.78 -23.86 -8.12
CA MET A 1 -12.06 -22.44 -8.48
C MET A 1 -12.95 -21.87 -7.40
N ALA A 2 -12.63 -20.68 -6.90
CA ALA A 2 -13.38 -20.01 -5.84
C ALA A 2 -14.01 -18.72 -6.39
N LEU A 3 -15.16 -18.32 -5.83
CA LEU A 3 -15.77 -17.02 -6.12
C LEU A 3 -14.92 -15.94 -5.47
N ARG A 4 -14.32 -15.07 -6.28
CA ARG A 4 -13.54 -13.94 -5.79
C ARG A 4 -13.80 -12.68 -6.61
N ASN A 5 -13.52 -11.54 -5.98
CA ASN A 5 -13.61 -10.24 -6.63
C ASN A 5 -12.51 -10.15 -7.68
N ILE A 6 -12.87 -9.90 -8.94
CA ILE A 6 -11.93 -9.63 -10.03
C ILE A 6 -12.31 -8.33 -10.71
N VAL A 7 -11.28 -7.62 -11.14
CA VAL A 7 -11.41 -6.39 -11.89
C VAL A 7 -11.83 -6.68 -13.34
N LYS A 8 -12.93 -6.06 -13.76
CA LYS A 8 -13.40 -6.04 -15.15
C LYS A 8 -13.14 -4.67 -15.75
N ILE A 9 -12.67 -4.66 -17.00
CA ILE A 9 -12.36 -3.44 -17.73
C ILE A 9 -13.32 -3.34 -18.92
N ASP A 10 -13.99 -2.19 -19.03
CA ASP A 10 -14.87 -1.82 -20.13
C ASP A 10 -14.04 -1.18 -21.26
N GLU A 11 -13.95 -1.88 -22.39
CA GLU A 11 -13.14 -1.47 -23.53
C GLU A 11 -13.71 -0.24 -24.27
N GLU A 12 -15.01 0.01 -24.16
CA GLU A 12 -15.66 1.16 -24.81
C GLU A 12 -15.27 2.46 -24.10
N LYS A 13 -15.21 2.42 -22.77
CA LYS A 13 -14.87 3.59 -21.94
C LYS A 13 -13.37 3.78 -21.77
N CYS A 14 -12.58 2.72 -21.88
CA CYS A 14 -11.14 2.78 -21.73
C CYS A 14 -10.51 3.56 -22.88
N ASP A 15 -9.69 4.57 -22.59
CA ASP A 15 -8.96 5.36 -23.59
C ASP A 15 -7.46 5.02 -23.66
N GLY A 16 -7.02 4.00 -22.92
CA GLY A 16 -5.63 3.56 -22.94
C GLY A 16 -4.65 4.43 -22.16
N CYS A 17 -5.11 5.34 -21.30
CA CYS A 17 -4.24 6.27 -20.58
C CYS A 17 -3.15 5.64 -19.68
N GLY A 18 -3.22 4.34 -19.37
CA GLY A 18 -2.14 3.61 -18.68
C GLY A 18 -2.02 3.85 -17.17
N GLN A 19 -2.86 4.70 -16.57
CA GLN A 19 -2.79 5.02 -15.13
C GLN A 19 -3.04 3.78 -14.25
N CYS A 20 -3.88 2.85 -14.70
CA CYS A 20 -4.15 1.59 -14.02
C CYS A 20 -2.93 0.64 -13.98
N VAL A 21 -2.05 0.68 -14.98
CA VAL A 21 -0.84 -0.17 -15.05
C VAL A 21 0.15 0.26 -13.96
N THR A 22 0.30 1.56 -13.75
CA THR A 22 1.22 2.09 -12.72
C THR A 22 0.66 1.90 -11.31
N ALA A 23 -0.67 1.95 -11.16
CA ALA A 23 -1.35 1.75 -9.89
C ALA A 23 -1.37 0.28 -9.43
N CYS A 24 -1.21 -0.68 -10.34
CA CYS A 24 -1.25 -2.10 -10.02
C CYS A 24 0.11 -2.58 -9.50
N ALA A 25 0.22 -2.75 -8.18
CA ALA A 25 1.44 -3.26 -7.54
C ALA A 25 1.83 -4.67 -8.05
N GLU A 26 0.83 -5.49 -8.39
CA GLU A 26 0.99 -6.86 -8.86
C GLU A 26 1.25 -6.98 -10.37
N GLY A 27 1.14 -5.87 -11.13
CA GLY A 27 1.35 -5.86 -12.58
C GLY A 27 0.34 -6.71 -13.36
N ALA A 28 -0.88 -6.88 -12.83
CA ALA A 28 -1.93 -7.69 -13.45
C ALA A 28 -2.56 -7.06 -14.71
N ILE A 29 -2.41 -5.75 -14.89
CA ILE A 29 -3.01 -4.98 -15.98
C ILE A 29 -1.90 -4.48 -16.91
N GLU A 30 -2.07 -4.67 -18.20
CA GLU A 30 -1.19 -4.14 -19.25
C GLU A 30 -1.99 -3.44 -20.34
N ILE A 31 -1.32 -2.56 -21.09
CA ILE A 31 -1.91 -1.96 -22.28
C ILE A 31 -1.61 -2.88 -23.47
N ILE A 32 -2.68 -3.45 -24.04
CA ILE A 32 -2.64 -4.28 -25.25
C ILE A 32 -3.59 -3.62 -26.24
N ASP A 33 -3.12 -3.35 -27.46
CA ASP A 33 -3.87 -2.66 -28.52
C ASP A 33 -4.45 -1.30 -28.10
N GLY A 34 -3.71 -0.56 -27.28
CA GLY A 34 -4.14 0.75 -26.79
C GLY A 34 -5.28 0.72 -25.77
N LYS A 35 -5.64 -0.45 -25.24
CA LYS A 35 -6.64 -0.62 -24.17
C LYS A 35 -6.04 -1.36 -22.97
N ALA A 36 -6.55 -1.08 -21.78
CA ALA A 36 -6.15 -1.81 -20.59
C ALA A 36 -6.78 -3.21 -20.60
N ARG A 37 -5.95 -4.24 -20.49
CA ARG A 37 -6.36 -5.65 -20.42
C ARG A 37 -5.70 -6.33 -19.23
N LEU A 38 -6.41 -7.32 -18.68
CA LEU A 38 -5.85 -8.19 -17.65
C LEU A 38 -4.96 -9.24 -18.32
N VAL A 39 -3.69 -9.35 -17.91
CA VAL A 39 -2.75 -10.34 -18.47
C VAL A 39 -3.13 -11.75 -18.02
N SER A 40 -3.46 -11.89 -16.74
CA SER A 40 -3.96 -13.12 -16.16
C SER A 40 -4.81 -12.81 -14.92
N GLU A 41 -5.89 -13.56 -14.75
CA GLU A 41 -6.73 -13.49 -13.55
C GLU A 41 -5.96 -13.89 -12.29
N ILE A 42 -4.92 -14.73 -12.43
CA ILE A 42 -4.08 -15.22 -11.34
C ILE A 42 -3.32 -14.08 -10.65
N TYR A 43 -3.00 -13.00 -11.37
CA TYR A 43 -2.27 -11.85 -10.83
C TYR A 43 -3.20 -10.77 -10.25
N CYS A 44 -4.51 -10.85 -10.52
CA CYS A 44 -5.47 -9.90 -9.98
C CYS A 44 -5.86 -10.32 -8.57
N ASP A 45 -5.59 -9.46 -7.59
CA ASP A 45 -5.91 -9.64 -6.19
C ASP A 45 -7.36 -9.20 -5.83
N GLY A 46 -8.02 -8.49 -6.74
CA GLY A 46 -9.38 -7.98 -6.55
C GLY A 46 -9.49 -6.76 -5.63
N LEU A 47 -8.37 -6.13 -5.23
CA LEU A 47 -8.37 -5.00 -4.30
C LEU A 47 -8.84 -3.68 -4.93
N GLY A 48 -8.81 -3.57 -6.27
CA GLY A 48 -9.37 -2.41 -6.96
C GLY A 48 -8.55 -1.13 -6.86
N ALA A 49 -7.24 -1.20 -6.58
CA ALA A 49 -6.35 -0.02 -6.57
C ALA A 49 -6.43 0.79 -7.89
N CYS A 50 -6.67 0.11 -9.00
CA CYS A 50 -6.85 0.69 -10.31
C CYS A 50 -8.16 1.49 -10.50
N LEU A 51 -9.20 1.24 -9.71
CA LEU A 51 -10.49 1.94 -9.80
C LEU A 51 -10.32 3.44 -9.56
N ALA A 52 -9.62 3.80 -8.48
CA ALA A 52 -9.41 5.19 -8.08
C ALA A 52 -8.54 5.97 -9.09
N HIS A 53 -7.73 5.26 -9.88
CA HIS A 53 -6.80 5.84 -10.85
C HIS A 53 -7.36 5.87 -12.27
N CYS A 54 -8.59 5.43 -12.51
CA CYS A 54 -9.19 5.47 -13.84
C CYS A 54 -10.02 6.74 -14.05
N PRO A 55 -9.53 7.73 -14.82
CA PRO A 55 -10.28 8.99 -15.04
C PRO A 55 -11.57 8.78 -15.84
N ARG A 56 -11.67 7.69 -16.59
CA ARG A 56 -12.86 7.32 -17.39
C ARG A 56 -13.84 6.43 -16.66
N GLN A 57 -13.52 6.01 -15.43
CA GLN A 57 -14.31 5.05 -14.66
C GLN A 57 -14.64 3.78 -15.47
N ALA A 58 -13.71 3.34 -16.30
CA ALA A 58 -13.85 2.18 -17.19
C ALA A 58 -13.63 0.84 -16.47
N ILE A 59 -13.39 0.86 -15.16
CA ILE A 59 -12.99 -0.30 -14.39
C ILE A 59 -14.07 -0.58 -13.34
N THR A 60 -14.47 -1.84 -13.20
CA THR A 60 -15.46 -2.32 -12.22
C THR A 60 -14.96 -3.58 -11.52
N ILE A 61 -15.55 -3.94 -10.38
CA ILE A 61 -15.26 -5.21 -9.68
C ILE A 61 -16.49 -6.10 -9.78
N GLU A 62 -16.32 -7.30 -10.30
CA GLU A 62 -17.35 -8.34 -10.33
C GLU A 62 -16.88 -9.60 -9.57
N GLN A 63 -17.82 -10.34 -8.99
CA GLN A 63 -17.54 -11.65 -8.42
C GLN A 63 -17.66 -12.71 -9.50
N ARG A 64 -16.54 -13.34 -9.85
CA ARG A 64 -16.49 -14.43 -10.82
C ARG A 64 -15.67 -15.59 -10.31
N GLN A 65 -15.87 -16.76 -10.91
CA GLN A 65 -15.05 -17.93 -10.64
C GLN A 65 -13.72 -17.77 -11.36
N ALA A 66 -12.63 -17.74 -10.59
CA ALA A 66 -11.28 -17.62 -11.12
C ALA A 66 -10.33 -18.60 -10.40
N ALA A 67 -9.18 -18.87 -11.02
CA ALA A 67 -8.06 -19.57 -10.36
C ALA A 67 -7.66 -18.80 -9.08
N PRO A 68 -7.09 -19.43 -8.05
CA PRO A 68 -6.60 -18.70 -6.87
C PRO A 68 -5.52 -17.68 -7.27
N PHE A 69 -5.41 -16.59 -6.50
CA PHE A 69 -4.32 -15.63 -6.66
C PHE A 69 -2.99 -16.31 -6.30
N ASP A 70 -1.99 -16.16 -7.16
CA ASP A 70 -0.64 -16.67 -6.93
C ASP A 70 0.35 -15.51 -6.87
N GLU A 71 0.77 -15.19 -5.65
CA GLU A 71 1.72 -14.12 -5.36
C GLU A 71 3.09 -14.40 -5.97
N GLN A 72 3.53 -15.65 -5.99
CA GLN A 72 4.84 -16.00 -6.55
C GLN A 72 4.84 -15.78 -8.06
N ALA A 73 3.74 -16.13 -8.72
CA ALA A 73 3.58 -15.92 -10.16
C ALA A 73 3.48 -14.41 -10.51
N ALA A 74 2.78 -13.61 -9.70
CA ALA A 74 2.73 -12.15 -9.86
C ALA A 74 4.11 -11.50 -9.70
N LEU A 75 4.86 -11.89 -8.67
CA LEU A 75 6.23 -11.41 -8.43
C LEU A 75 7.20 -11.82 -9.55
N ALA A 76 7.11 -13.05 -10.05
CA ALA A 76 7.91 -13.53 -11.17
C ALA A 76 7.64 -12.73 -12.45
N HIS A 77 6.38 -12.33 -12.68
CA HIS A 77 5.99 -11.49 -13.80
C HIS A 77 6.49 -10.03 -13.68
N LEU A 78 6.65 -9.54 -12.44
CA LEU A 78 7.21 -8.21 -12.15
C LEU A 78 8.75 -8.17 -12.19
N ALA A 79 9.43 -9.29 -11.92
CA ALA A 79 10.89 -9.38 -11.90
C ALA A 79 11.58 -8.84 -13.18
N PRO A 80 11.10 -9.11 -14.42
CA PRO A 80 11.69 -8.53 -15.63
C PRO A 80 11.33 -7.05 -15.86
N LYS A 81 10.34 -6.50 -15.17
CA LYS A 81 9.82 -5.13 -15.40
C LYS A 81 10.24 -4.11 -14.34
N LYS A 82 10.88 -4.54 -13.25
CA LYS A 82 11.54 -3.64 -12.28
C LYS A 82 12.81 -3.05 -12.89
N SER A 83 12.65 -2.07 -13.77
CA SER A 83 13.70 -1.06 -13.94
C SER A 83 13.94 -0.44 -12.57
N PRO A 84 15.19 -0.32 -12.08
CA PRO A 84 15.45 0.41 -10.86
C PRO A 84 14.83 1.78 -11.02
N ALA A 85 14.07 2.22 -10.02
CA ALA A 85 13.49 3.55 -9.99
C ALA A 85 14.62 4.57 -10.19
N LYS A 86 14.84 5.00 -11.43
CA LYS A 86 15.45 6.29 -11.72
C LYS A 86 14.42 7.27 -11.21
N GLY A 87 14.62 7.73 -9.98
CA GLY A 87 13.77 8.75 -9.39
C GLY A 87 13.66 9.89 -10.39
N HIS A 88 12.44 10.16 -10.86
CA HIS A 88 12.13 11.38 -11.59
C HIS A 88 12.03 12.57 -10.63
N HIS A 89 12.90 12.59 -9.60
CA HIS A 89 13.34 13.86 -9.06
C HIS A 89 14.15 14.47 -10.19
N LYS A 90 13.48 15.22 -11.08
CA LYS A 90 14.20 16.25 -11.83
C LYS A 90 14.98 17.00 -10.76
N PRO A 91 16.32 17.02 -10.79
CA PRO A 91 17.05 17.95 -9.96
C PRO A 91 16.39 19.29 -10.23
N CYS A 92 15.96 19.96 -9.16
CA CYS A 92 15.49 21.33 -9.28
C CYS A 92 16.56 22.04 -10.11
N PRO A 93 16.23 22.62 -11.27
CA PRO A 93 17.25 23.19 -12.16
C PRO A 93 18.08 24.14 -11.32
N ALA A 94 19.37 23.82 -11.19
CA ALA A 94 20.27 24.67 -10.45
C ALA A 94 20.11 26.10 -11.00
N PRO A 95 19.92 27.12 -10.16
CA PRO A 95 19.91 28.49 -10.65
C PRO A 95 21.21 28.72 -11.44
N PRO A 96 21.16 29.49 -12.54
CA PRO A 96 22.32 29.70 -13.40
C PRO A 96 23.52 30.15 -12.57
N ALA A 97 24.68 29.53 -12.85
CA ALA A 97 25.96 29.86 -12.25
C ALA A 97 26.21 31.37 -12.38
N GLY A 98 26.13 32.09 -11.26
CA GLY A 98 26.23 33.56 -11.24
C GLY A 98 25.28 34.24 -10.26
N ARG A 99 24.21 33.57 -9.80
CA ARG A 99 23.41 34.13 -8.70
C ARG A 99 24.07 33.81 -7.36
N LYS A 100 24.87 34.76 -6.86
CA LYS A 100 25.29 34.77 -5.44
C LYS A 100 24.03 34.78 -4.59
N LEU A 101 23.63 33.63 -4.06
CA LEU A 101 22.72 33.59 -2.93
C LEU A 101 23.47 34.24 -1.75
N PRO A 102 22.87 35.20 -1.03
CA PRO A 102 23.48 35.72 0.17
C PRO A 102 23.70 34.55 1.14
N SER A 103 24.95 34.38 1.57
CA SER A 103 25.38 33.45 2.60
C SER A 103 24.83 33.91 3.95
N ALA A 104 23.55 33.66 4.19
CA ALA A 104 22.99 33.71 5.53
C ALA A 104 23.23 32.34 6.20
N PRO A 105 23.62 32.30 7.48
CA PRO A 105 23.98 31.07 8.20
C PRO A 105 22.75 30.26 8.64
N THR A 106 21.68 30.29 7.87
CA THR A 106 20.42 29.59 8.16
C THR A 106 20.22 28.46 7.17
N GLY A 107 21.18 27.53 7.15
CA GLY A 107 20.92 26.21 6.58
C GLY A 107 19.91 25.49 7.47
N CYS A 108 18.78 25.06 6.91
CA CYS A 108 17.87 24.17 7.63
C CYS A 108 18.67 22.90 8.00
N PRO A 109 18.73 22.49 9.28
CA PRO A 109 19.51 21.33 9.71
C PRO A 109 19.22 20.05 8.91
N GLY A 110 18.03 19.95 8.33
CA GLY A 110 17.61 18.84 7.45
C GLY A 110 18.23 18.81 6.06
N ALA A 111 18.96 19.84 5.63
CA ALA A 111 19.68 19.85 4.36
C ALA A 111 20.98 19.04 4.39
N MET A 112 21.46 18.66 5.59
CA MET A 112 22.54 17.68 5.74
C MET A 112 21.96 16.27 5.66
N MET A 113 21.89 15.74 4.45
CA MET A 113 21.43 14.36 4.22
C MET A 113 22.43 13.39 4.86
N ARG A 114 22.04 12.76 5.98
CA ARG A 114 22.72 11.55 6.47
C ARG A 114 22.27 10.38 5.61
N THR A 115 23.20 9.70 4.97
CA THR A 115 22.95 8.43 4.29
C THR A 115 22.56 7.40 5.33
N PHE A 116 21.28 7.03 5.36
CA PHE A 116 20.86 5.81 6.04
C PHE A 116 21.34 4.62 5.22
N GLU A 117 22.31 3.87 5.74
CA GLU A 117 22.61 2.54 5.21
C GLU A 117 21.35 1.69 5.36
N LYS A 118 20.69 1.37 4.25
CA LYS A 118 19.62 0.37 4.26
C LYS A 118 20.26 -0.97 4.59
N ASN A 119 20.18 -1.37 5.86
CA ASN A 119 20.44 -2.74 6.28
C ASN A 119 19.30 -3.61 5.74
N THR A 120 19.48 -4.15 4.54
CA THR A 120 18.57 -5.14 3.94
C THR A 120 18.81 -6.50 4.59
N LYS A 121 18.36 -6.68 5.83
CA LYS A 121 18.21 -8.03 6.37
C LYS A 121 16.92 -8.63 5.80
N PRO A 122 16.96 -9.75 5.06
CA PRO A 122 15.75 -10.42 4.61
C PRO A 122 14.95 -10.90 5.83
N LEU A 123 13.65 -10.60 5.87
CA LEU A 123 12.77 -11.15 6.91
C LEU A 123 12.40 -12.61 6.59
N PRO A 124 12.26 -13.46 7.61
CA PRO A 124 12.08 -14.89 7.43
C PRO A 124 10.60 -15.28 7.26
N ASP A 125 10.42 -16.09 6.23
CA ASP A 125 9.51 -17.21 6.06
C ASP A 125 7.98 -17.01 5.95
N SER A 126 7.54 -17.48 4.79
CA SER A 126 6.23 -17.52 4.21
C SER A 126 5.49 -18.75 4.72
N THR A 127 4.76 -18.63 5.82
CA THR A 127 3.68 -19.58 6.10
C THR A 127 2.48 -18.83 6.66
N THR A 128 1.31 -19.14 6.11
CA THR A 128 -0.07 -18.62 6.34
C THR A 128 -0.52 -17.40 5.52
N GLU A 129 -1.57 -17.70 4.75
CA GLU A 129 -2.30 -16.97 3.71
C GLU A 129 -2.81 -15.60 4.17
N ILE A 130 -2.05 -14.54 3.90
CA ILE A 130 -2.47 -13.14 4.02
C ILE A 130 -1.77 -12.36 2.90
N PRO A 131 -2.44 -11.47 2.15
CA PRO A 131 -1.81 -10.70 1.06
C PRO A 131 -0.52 -9.99 1.49
N SER A 132 0.53 -10.14 0.67
CA SER A 132 1.92 -9.72 0.89
C SER A 132 2.12 -8.36 1.55
N GLN A 133 1.37 -7.35 1.09
CA GLN A 133 1.45 -5.98 1.57
C GLN A 133 0.92 -5.83 2.99
N LEU A 134 -0.17 -6.51 3.33
CA LEU A 134 -0.81 -6.41 4.64
C LEU A 134 0.08 -7.03 5.72
N ARG A 135 0.69 -8.18 5.40
CA ARG A 135 1.59 -8.90 6.30
C ARG A 135 2.83 -8.08 6.67
N PHE A 136 3.39 -7.34 5.71
CA PHE A 136 4.50 -6.42 5.97
C PHE A 136 4.15 -5.38 7.05
N TYR A 137 2.97 -4.76 6.99
CA TYR A 137 2.55 -3.76 7.97
C TYR A 137 2.31 -4.37 9.35
N ILE A 138 1.71 -5.56 9.42
CA ILE A 138 1.49 -6.28 10.68
C ILE A 138 2.82 -6.63 11.35
N GLU A 139 3.76 -7.20 10.60
CA GLU A 139 5.07 -7.60 11.14
C GLU A 139 5.88 -6.40 11.59
N LYS A 140 5.86 -5.32 10.80
CA LYS A 140 6.55 -4.08 11.15
C LYS A 140 5.97 -3.47 12.43
N LEU A 141 4.64 -3.43 12.55
CA LEU A 141 3.98 -2.90 13.74
C LEU A 141 4.22 -3.79 14.97
N ALA A 142 4.13 -5.12 14.83
CA ALA A 142 4.43 -6.07 15.90
C ALA A 142 5.84 -5.88 16.44
N LYS A 143 6.82 -5.67 15.55
CA LYS A 143 8.22 -5.43 15.92
C LYS A 143 8.42 -4.09 16.62
N ILE A 144 7.68 -3.05 16.24
CA ILE A 144 7.71 -1.76 16.94
C ILE A 144 7.17 -1.95 18.38
N ILE A 145 6.07 -2.69 18.53
CA ILE A 145 5.45 -2.97 19.83
C ILE A 145 6.42 -3.76 20.72
N GLU A 146 7.03 -4.82 20.19
CA GLU A 146 7.99 -5.67 20.89
C GLU A 146 9.24 -4.89 21.36
N LEU A 147 9.87 -4.13 20.46
CA LEU A 147 11.14 -3.47 20.73
C LEU A 147 11.02 -2.26 21.68
N ASN A 148 9.83 -1.68 21.86
CA ASN A 148 9.65 -0.40 22.55
C ASN A 148 8.74 -0.46 23.78
N SER A 149 8.28 -1.63 24.20
CA SER A 149 7.47 -1.83 25.43
C SER A 149 6.36 -0.77 25.58
N LEU A 150 5.51 -0.63 24.56
CA LEU A 150 4.45 0.39 24.53
C LEU A 150 3.45 0.19 25.68
N LYS A 151 3.06 1.29 26.35
CA LYS A 151 2.08 1.25 27.46
C LYS A 151 0.64 1.12 26.97
N SER A 152 0.32 1.75 25.85
CA SER A 152 -1.00 1.74 25.24
C SER A 152 -0.91 1.96 23.73
N LEU A 153 -1.94 1.52 23.01
CA LEU A 153 -2.11 1.76 21.59
C LEU A 153 -3.54 2.25 21.34
N THR A 154 -3.70 3.42 20.75
CA THR A 154 -5.02 3.95 20.36
C THR A 154 -5.07 4.05 18.84
N VAL A 155 -6.09 3.42 18.23
CA VAL A 155 -6.38 3.53 16.80
C VAL A 155 -7.69 4.29 16.62
N VAL A 156 -7.61 5.36 15.84
CA VAL A 156 -8.75 6.17 15.44
C VAL A 156 -9.04 5.88 13.98
N HIS A 157 -10.28 5.54 13.65
CA HIS A 157 -10.70 5.31 12.28
C HIS A 157 -12.11 5.85 12.04
N MET A 158 -12.44 6.15 10.79
CA MET A 158 -13.79 6.57 10.42
C MET A 158 -14.73 5.36 10.24
N GLU A 159 -16.04 5.57 10.28
CA GLU A 159 -17.08 4.55 10.08
C GLU A 159 -17.14 3.97 8.66
N VAL A 160 -16.35 4.52 7.73
CA VAL A 160 -16.28 4.06 6.34
C VAL A 160 -15.50 2.75 6.23
N PRO A 161 -15.94 1.82 5.36
CA PRO A 161 -15.38 0.47 5.26
C PRO A 161 -13.87 0.43 4.97
N CYS A 162 -13.32 1.44 4.29
CA CYS A 162 -11.90 1.53 3.98
C CYS A 162 -11.00 1.84 5.18
N CYS A 163 -11.54 2.38 6.27
CA CYS A 163 -10.74 2.80 7.44
C CYS A 163 -10.56 1.70 8.49
N PHE A 164 -11.38 0.63 8.45
CA PHE A 164 -11.31 -0.48 9.41
C PHE A 164 -10.03 -1.32 9.28
N GLN A 165 -9.32 -1.22 8.16
CA GLN A 165 -8.09 -1.99 7.94
C GLN A 165 -7.00 -1.65 8.97
N MET A 166 -6.94 -0.40 9.45
CA MET A 166 -5.96 0.01 10.46
C MET A 166 -6.18 -0.69 11.80
N ALA A 167 -7.44 -0.77 12.23
CA ALA A 167 -7.80 -1.51 13.43
C ALA A 167 -7.49 -3.00 13.29
N HIS A 168 -7.70 -3.58 12.11
CA HIS A 168 -7.35 -4.96 11.82
C HIS A 168 -5.84 -5.24 11.90
N ILE A 169 -5.01 -4.38 11.30
CA ILE A 169 -3.54 -4.48 11.36
C ILE A 169 -3.06 -4.36 12.80
N ALA A 170 -3.56 -3.37 13.54
CA ALA A 170 -3.19 -3.16 14.94
C ALA A 170 -3.51 -4.41 15.78
N ARG A 171 -4.74 -4.94 15.70
CA ARG A 171 -5.12 -6.16 16.43
C ARG A 171 -4.22 -7.36 16.10
N GLN A 172 -3.92 -7.58 14.83
CA GLN A 172 -3.06 -8.70 14.44
C GLN A 172 -1.60 -8.50 14.86
N ALA A 173 -1.10 -7.26 14.83
CA ALA A 173 0.24 -6.93 15.28
C ALA A 173 0.41 -7.15 16.79
N LEU A 174 -0.61 -6.82 17.59
CA LEU A 174 -0.66 -7.07 19.02
C LEU A 174 -0.66 -8.56 19.35
N ALA A 175 -1.55 -9.32 18.71
CA ALA A 175 -1.60 -10.77 18.89
C ALA A 175 -0.26 -11.45 18.53
N ARG A 176 0.50 -10.88 17.59
CA ARG A 176 1.82 -11.39 17.19
C ARG A 176 2.97 -10.89 18.08
N SER A 177 2.88 -9.71 18.68
CA SER A 177 3.95 -9.19 19.55
C SER A 177 4.01 -9.90 20.90
N GLY A 178 2.94 -10.60 21.30
CA GLY A 178 2.87 -11.35 22.55
C GLY A 178 2.84 -10.47 23.80
N LEU A 179 2.67 -9.16 23.63
CA LEU A 179 2.60 -8.19 24.72
C LEU A 179 1.14 -7.90 25.08
N ASN A 180 0.82 -8.02 26.37
CA ASN A 180 -0.47 -7.57 26.90
C ASN A 180 -0.44 -6.05 27.01
N LEU A 181 -1.17 -5.36 26.15
CA LEU A 181 -1.29 -3.90 26.20
C LEU A 181 -2.72 -3.44 25.96
N ASN A 182 -3.04 -2.29 26.55
CA ASN A 182 -4.34 -1.67 26.41
C ASN A 182 -4.47 -1.10 25.00
N PHE A 183 -5.35 -1.71 24.20
CA PHE A 183 -5.67 -1.28 22.85
C PHE A 183 -7.03 -0.60 22.81
N GLU A 184 -7.07 0.67 22.40
CA GLU A 184 -8.31 1.43 22.22
C GLU A 184 -8.62 1.63 20.75
N ASP A 185 -9.84 1.27 20.35
CA ASP A 185 -10.38 1.40 19.00
C ASP A 185 -11.51 2.43 19.01
N ILE A 186 -11.26 3.59 18.38
CA ILE A 186 -12.18 4.74 18.33
C ILE A 186 -12.72 4.90 16.92
N THR A 187 -14.04 4.81 16.76
CA THR A 187 -14.75 5.04 15.50
C THR A 187 -15.37 6.43 15.47
N ILE A 188 -15.07 7.18 14.40
CA ILE A 188 -15.60 8.53 14.14
C ILE A 188 -16.58 8.47 12.95
N ASP A 189 -17.72 9.13 13.04
CA ASP A 189 -18.67 9.25 11.92
C ASP A 189 -18.18 10.24 10.83
N LEU A 190 -18.93 10.36 9.74
CA LEU A 190 -18.64 11.34 8.68
C LEU A 190 -18.77 12.81 9.12
N GLN A 191 -19.42 13.07 10.25
CA GLN A 191 -19.65 14.41 10.82
C GLN A 191 -18.59 14.79 11.87
N GLY A 192 -17.67 13.88 12.19
CA GLY A 192 -16.60 14.10 13.17
C GLY A 192 -16.98 13.76 14.62
N ASN A 193 -18.15 13.16 14.86
CA ASN A 193 -18.54 12.70 16.18
C ASN A 193 -17.97 11.31 16.46
N VAL A 194 -17.60 11.07 17.72
CA VAL A 194 -17.21 9.73 18.18
C VAL A 194 -18.47 8.91 18.37
N ILE A 195 -18.60 7.85 17.57
CA ILE A 195 -19.76 6.95 17.64
C ILE A 195 -19.48 5.69 18.45
N LYS A 196 -18.21 5.30 18.58
CA LYS A 196 -17.84 4.09 19.32
C LYS A 196 -16.41 4.18 19.87
N THR A 197 -16.24 3.77 21.12
CA THR A 197 -14.92 3.54 21.74
C THR A 197 -14.92 2.16 22.36
N GLN A 198 -13.95 1.32 21.98
CA GLN A 198 -13.80 -0.03 22.52
C GLN A 198 -12.38 -0.22 23.00
N THR A 199 -12.23 -0.61 24.27
CA THR A 199 -10.95 -1.09 24.78
C THR A 199 -10.91 -2.61 24.62
N LEU A 200 -9.94 -3.08 23.85
CA LEU A 200 -9.67 -4.50 23.62
C LEU A 200 -8.35 -4.84 24.31
N SER A 201 -8.36 -5.87 25.14
CA SER A 201 -7.13 -6.49 25.64
C SER A 201 -6.77 -7.66 24.74
N ALA A 202 -5.56 -7.63 24.17
CA ALA A 202 -4.93 -8.76 23.48
C ALA A 202 -3.84 -9.34 24.37
#